data_AF-A0A813BZK3-F1
#
_entry.id   AF-A0A813BZK3-F1
#
_cell.length_a   1.000
_cell.length_b   1.000
_cell.length_c   1.000
_cell.angle_alpha   90.00
_cell.angle_beta   90.00
_cell.angle_gamma   90.00
#
_symmetry.space_group_name_H-M   'P 1'
#
loop_
_entity.id
_entity.type
_entity.pdbx_description
1 polymer ?
#
loop_
_entity_poly.entity_id
_entity_poly.type
_entity_poly.pdbx_seq_one_letter_code
_entity_poly.pdbx_strand_id
1 'polypeptide(L)'
;ELMRLRLKILTSFFKLIVHVMLVLVLFFTFDLFRAPCLQSATWWVIGVLGYLLMFGLISTKRPLASSLLVPLRLLLWVRLLLLVWVSGSDQSQSGVLGRHGLCQGSHILQTLFFPLGGMTILQTVSYFAVDTWVKGQVFGPNPWLIMSACAQSFAYLAIPLFFEFAVREWIAASFQSQDSDSLIAGFRRMLKGICDGELLLDGNFQICGTAPCLQRLLSSSEDFAGRSFPDLLVDDDARKLLNDFLAPAAATSDADEGAEGGKRLPSGEGAAPRCLRVPLRAPSGQAISV
;
A
#
# COMPACT_ATOMS: atom_id res chain seq x y z
N GLU A 1 -5.28 -8.68 -8.10
CA GLU A 1 -4.87 -9.98 -7.50
C GLU A 1 -3.66 -9.88 -6.56
N LEU A 2 -2.63 -9.09 -6.92
CA LEU A 2 -1.43 -8.88 -6.10
C LEU A 2 -1.71 -8.45 -4.64
N MET A 3 -2.67 -7.56 -4.41
CA MET A 3 -3.06 -7.12 -3.05
C MET A 3 -3.64 -8.25 -2.20
N ARG A 4 -4.44 -9.14 -2.81
CA ARG A 4 -5.00 -10.32 -2.13
C ARG A 4 -3.90 -11.30 -1.75
N LEU A 5 -2.90 -11.49 -2.63
CA LEU A 5 -1.72 -12.31 -2.36
C LEU A 5 -0.91 -11.75 -1.17
N ARG A 6 -0.61 -10.45 -1.19
CA ARG A 6 0.14 -9.76 -0.12
C ARG A 6 -0.54 -9.88 1.23
N LEU A 7 -1.86 -9.65 1.29
CA LEU A 7 -2.64 -9.80 2.51
C LEU A 7 -2.63 -11.24 3.04
N LYS A 8 -2.71 -12.23 2.14
CA LYS A 8 -2.65 -13.66 2.49
C LYS A 8 -1.29 -14.06 3.04
N ILE A 9 -0.20 -13.55 2.47
CA ILE A 9 1.17 -13.75 2.96
C ILE A 9 1.32 -13.14 4.35
N LEU A 10 0.92 -11.88 4.53
CA LEU A 10 0.98 -11.18 5.81
C LEU A 10 0.18 -11.91 6.90
N THR A 11 -1.04 -12.34 6.58
CA THR A 11 -1.89 -13.12 7.51
C THR A 11 -1.24 -14.45 7.89
N SER A 12 -0.59 -15.12 6.93
CA SER A 12 0.10 -16.39 7.19
C SER A 12 1.33 -16.18 8.09
N PHE A 13 2.05 -15.09 7.88
CA PHE A 13 3.17 -14.68 8.74
C PHE A 13 2.72 -14.40 10.18
N PHE A 14 1.62 -13.65 10.36
CA PHE A 14 1.07 -13.41 11.70
C PHE A 14 0.64 -14.69 12.40
N LYS A 15 0.00 -15.64 11.70
CA LYS A 15 -0.35 -16.96 12.26
C LYS A 15 0.89 -17.72 12.73
N LEU A 16 1.96 -17.72 11.93
CA LEU A 16 3.24 -18.32 12.31
C LEU A 16 3.79 -17.68 13.58
N ILE A 17 3.76 -16.35 13.69
CA ILE A 17 4.22 -15.64 14.91
C ILE A 17 3.42 -16.09 16.13
N VAL A 18 2.09 -16.25 16.04
CA VAL A 18 1.30 -16.74 17.17
C VAL A 18 1.72 -18.13 17.63
N HIS A 19 2.03 -19.03 16.70
CA HIS A 19 2.54 -20.35 17.05
C HIS A 19 3.92 -20.28 17.72
N VAL A 20 4.81 -19.42 17.22
CA VAL A 20 6.11 -19.18 17.85
C VAL A 20 5.93 -18.62 19.28
N MET A 21 5.01 -17.67 19.47
CA MET A 21 4.69 -17.11 20.78
C MET A 21 4.10 -18.16 21.72
N LEU A 22 3.26 -19.07 21.22
CA LEU A 22 2.73 -20.19 22.01
C LEU A 22 3.87 -21.10 22.51
N VAL A 23 4.83 -21.45 21.64
CA VAL A 23 5.99 -22.26 22.02
C VAL A 23 6.83 -21.54 23.09
N LEU A 24 7.04 -20.23 22.97
CA LEU A 24 7.73 -19.43 23.98
C LEU A 24 6.99 -19.42 25.33
N VAL A 25 5.66 -19.29 25.32
CA VAL A 25 4.84 -19.36 26.54
C VAL A 25 4.93 -20.74 27.19
N LEU A 26 4.91 -21.82 26.40
CA LEU A 26 5.10 -23.18 26.92
C LEU A 26 6.48 -23.35 27.56
N PHE A 27 7.53 -22.78 26.96
CA PHE A 27 8.86 -22.77 27.54
C PHE A 27 8.90 -22.03 28.89
N PHE A 28 8.31 -20.83 28.98
CA PHE A 28 8.23 -20.10 30.27
C PHE A 28 7.36 -20.82 31.30
N THR A 29 6.33 -21.53 30.86
CA THR A 29 5.48 -22.34 31.73
C THR A 29 6.29 -23.50 32.33
N PHE A 30 7.08 -24.18 31.50
CA PHE A 30 7.99 -25.23 31.95
C PHE A 30 9.04 -24.70 32.94
N ASP A 31 9.63 -23.53 32.66
CA ASP A 31 10.62 -22.90 33.54
C ASP A 31 10.02 -22.53 34.91
N LEU A 32 8.79 -21.97 34.92
CA LEU A 32 8.03 -21.69 36.14
C LEU A 32 7.76 -22.95 36.97
N PHE A 33 7.40 -24.07 36.33
CA PHE A 33 7.21 -25.34 37.03
C PHE A 33 8.50 -25.94 37.56
N ARG A 34 9.61 -25.78 36.83
CA ARG A 34 10.92 -26.29 37.22
C ARG A 34 11.49 -25.53 38.41
N ALA A 35 11.33 -24.21 38.45
CA ALA A 35 11.88 -23.34 39.48
C ALA A 35 10.88 -22.23 39.85
N PRO A 36 9.87 -22.53 40.70
CA PRO A 36 8.83 -21.57 41.04
C PRO A 36 9.39 -20.42 41.87
N CYS A 37 9.68 -19.32 41.21
CA CYS A 37 10.15 -18.07 41.82
C CYS A 37 9.43 -16.86 41.20
N LEU A 38 9.41 -15.73 41.92
CA LEU A 38 8.75 -14.51 41.45
C LEU A 38 9.26 -14.06 40.07
N GLN A 39 10.55 -14.26 39.79
CA GLN A 39 11.16 -13.94 38.50
C GLN A 39 10.58 -14.80 37.37
N SER A 40 10.60 -16.13 37.52
CA SER A 40 10.02 -17.07 36.54
C SER A 40 8.53 -16.80 36.30
N ALA A 41 7.78 -16.45 37.35
CA ALA A 41 6.37 -16.06 37.24
C ALA A 41 6.20 -14.77 36.43
N THR A 42 7.11 -13.81 36.61
CA THR A 42 7.08 -12.55 35.85
C THR A 42 7.39 -12.77 34.36
N TRP A 43 8.38 -13.61 34.04
CA TRP A 43 8.65 -14.04 32.65
C TRP A 43 7.44 -14.70 32.00
N TRP A 44 6.79 -15.60 32.74
CA TRP A 44 5.57 -16.26 32.28
C TRP A 44 4.45 -15.25 32.00
N VAL A 45 4.18 -14.31 32.91
CA VAL A 45 3.17 -13.26 32.71
C VAL A 45 3.49 -12.42 31.46
N ILE A 46 4.75 -12.02 31.26
CA ILE A 46 5.16 -11.25 30.07
C ILE A 46 4.89 -12.07 28.78
N GLY A 47 5.24 -13.36 28.78
CA GLY A 47 4.99 -14.24 27.64
C GLY A 47 3.49 -14.38 27.33
N VAL A 48 2.68 -14.66 28.36
CA VAL A 48 1.22 -14.82 28.22
C VAL A 48 0.57 -13.54 27.71
N LEU A 49 0.94 -12.37 28.25
CA LEU A 49 0.45 -11.08 27.76
C LEU A 49 0.80 -10.86 26.29
N GLY A 50 2.04 -11.18 25.88
CA GLY A 50 2.46 -11.10 24.48
C GLY A 50 1.67 -12.03 23.56
N TYR A 51 1.42 -13.27 23.99
CA TYR A 51 0.63 -14.24 23.25
C TYR A 51 -0.83 -13.82 23.11
N LEU A 52 -1.50 -13.44 24.21
CA LEU A 52 -2.90 -13.02 24.19
C LEU A 52 -3.12 -11.81 23.28
N LEU A 53 -2.17 -10.90 23.27
CA LEU A 53 -2.19 -9.71 22.43
C LEU A 53 -2.08 -10.07 20.93
N MET A 54 -1.17 -10.97 20.56
CA MET A 54 -1.04 -11.46 19.18
C MET A 54 -2.23 -12.32 18.74
N PHE A 55 -2.73 -13.19 19.63
CA PHE A 55 -3.90 -14.02 19.38
C PHE A 55 -5.16 -13.17 19.20
N GLY A 56 -5.33 -12.14 20.02
CA GLY A 56 -6.41 -11.17 19.90
C GLY A 56 -6.42 -10.48 18.53
N LEU A 57 -5.25 -10.01 18.07
CA LEU A 57 -5.09 -9.37 16.76
C LEU A 57 -5.58 -10.26 15.60
N ILE A 58 -5.19 -11.54 15.58
CA ILE A 58 -5.58 -12.46 14.50
C ILE A 58 -7.04 -12.89 14.61
N SER A 59 -7.56 -12.99 15.84
CA SER A 59 -8.93 -13.40 16.09
C SER A 59 -9.93 -12.29 15.75
N THR A 60 -9.51 -11.02 15.85
CA THR A 60 -10.33 -9.89 15.41
C THR A 60 -10.38 -9.84 13.88
N LYS A 61 -11.47 -10.35 13.29
CA LYS A 61 -11.80 -10.15 11.86
C LYS A 61 -12.18 -8.70 11.52
N ARG A 62 -12.24 -7.82 12.53
CA ARG A 62 -12.64 -6.42 12.39
C ARG A 62 -11.40 -5.52 12.32
N PRO A 63 -11.45 -4.41 11.58
CA PRO A 63 -10.39 -3.41 11.63
C PRO A 63 -10.20 -2.95 13.09
N LEU A 64 -8.95 -2.78 13.51
CA LEU A 64 -8.62 -2.33 14.87
C LEU A 64 -9.28 -0.97 15.12
N ALA A 65 -10.33 -0.96 15.93
CA ALA A 65 -10.99 0.27 16.33
C ALA A 65 -10.07 1.07 17.25
N SER A 66 -10.17 2.40 17.21
CA SER A 66 -9.41 3.30 18.09
C SER A 66 -9.63 2.99 19.59
N SER A 67 -10.80 2.47 19.96
CA SER A 67 -11.12 2.02 21.31
C SER A 67 -10.30 0.82 21.79
N LEU A 68 -9.83 -0.04 20.88
CA LEU A 68 -8.97 -1.19 21.20
C LEU A 68 -7.49 -0.81 21.28
N LEU A 69 -7.08 0.30 20.67
CA LEU A 69 -5.69 0.78 20.70
C LEU A 69 -5.27 1.30 22.07
N VAL A 70 -6.19 1.93 22.82
CA VAL A 70 -5.92 2.46 24.17
C VAL A 70 -5.55 1.34 25.17
N PRO A 71 -6.36 0.29 25.38
CA PRO A 71 -6.00 -0.78 26.32
C PRO A 71 -4.74 -1.54 25.87
N LEU A 72 -4.55 -1.70 24.56
CA LEU A 72 -3.35 -2.29 24.00
C LEU A 72 -2.10 -1.48 24.33
N ARG A 73 -2.18 -0.14 24.23
CA ARG A 73 -1.08 0.76 24.60
C ARG A 73 -0.74 0.67 26.08
N LEU A 74 -1.75 0.58 26.95
CA LEU A 74 -1.56 0.37 28.39
C LEU A 74 -0.88 -0.98 28.67
N LEU A 75 -1.28 -2.03 27.98
CA LEU A 75 -0.67 -3.36 28.12
C LEU A 75 0.81 -3.36 27.71
N LEU A 76 1.18 -2.61 26.67
CA LEU A 76 2.59 -2.41 26.30
C LEU A 76 3.38 -1.65 27.38
N TRP A 77 2.78 -0.69 28.08
CA TRP A 77 3.41 -0.02 29.23
C TRP A 77 3.57 -0.95 30.43
N VAL A 78 2.55 -1.75 30.75
CA VAL A 78 2.64 -2.77 31.80
C VAL A 78 3.77 -3.75 31.50
N ARG A 79 3.88 -4.20 30.25
CA ARG A 79 4.97 -5.09 29.82
C ARG A 79 6.34 -4.46 29.99
N LEU A 80 6.50 -3.18 29.66
CA LEU A 80 7.75 -2.44 29.89
C LEU A 80 8.09 -2.39 31.38
N LEU A 81 7.13 -2.06 32.24
CA LEU A 81 7.36 -1.99 33.70
C LEU A 81 7.78 -3.35 34.28
N LEU A 82 7.14 -4.44 33.84
CA LEU A 82 7.54 -5.80 34.22
C LEU A 82 8.95 -6.13 33.73
N LEU A 83 9.32 -5.67 32.53
CA LEU A 83 10.67 -5.87 31.99
C LEU A 83 11.73 -5.10 32.79
N VAL A 84 11.45 -3.85 33.19
CA VAL A 84 12.31 -3.05 34.07
C VAL A 84 12.50 -3.76 35.41
N TRP A 85 11.41 -4.25 36.00
CA TRP A 85 11.43 -4.98 37.26
C TRP A 85 12.34 -6.21 37.19
N VAL A 86 12.13 -7.08 36.21
CA VAL A 86 12.95 -8.30 36.01
C VAL A 86 14.41 -7.94 35.75
N SER A 87 14.64 -6.86 35.01
CA SER A 87 15.98 -6.39 34.68
C SER A 87 16.74 -5.80 35.87
N GLY A 88 16.04 -5.28 36.88
CA GLY A 88 16.63 -4.81 38.12
C GLY A 88 16.95 -5.96 39.09
N SER A 89 16.15 -7.04 39.07
CA SER A 89 16.30 -8.15 40.02
C SER A 89 17.40 -9.16 39.66
N ASP A 90 17.76 -9.28 38.37
CA ASP A 90 18.70 -10.31 37.90
C ASP A 90 19.80 -9.71 37.03
N GLN A 91 21.04 -9.73 37.54
CA GLN A 91 22.24 -9.25 36.84
C GLN A 91 22.99 -10.38 36.14
N SER A 92 22.43 -11.60 36.07
CA SER A 92 23.08 -12.74 35.42
C SER A 92 23.26 -12.50 33.91
N GLN A 93 24.40 -12.97 33.39
CA GLN A 93 24.68 -12.92 31.95
C GLN A 93 23.71 -13.79 31.15
N SER A 94 23.28 -14.93 31.71
CA SER A 94 22.31 -15.84 31.10
C SER A 94 20.97 -15.18 30.81
N GLY A 95 20.54 -14.20 31.63
CA GLY A 95 19.28 -13.49 31.45
C GLY A 95 19.33 -12.35 30.43
N VAL A 96 20.50 -11.92 29.96
CA VAL A 96 20.63 -10.76 29.06
C VAL A 96 19.99 -11.03 27.70
N LEU A 97 20.23 -12.20 27.12
CA LEU A 97 19.73 -12.53 25.79
C LEU A 97 18.19 -12.61 25.77
N GLY A 98 17.59 -13.17 26.82
CA GLY A 98 16.14 -13.21 26.99
C GLY A 98 15.54 -11.80 27.11
N ARG A 99 16.17 -10.93 27.89
CA ARG A 99 15.72 -9.53 28.07
C ARG A 99 15.82 -8.74 26.78
N HIS A 100 16.93 -8.87 26.08
CA HIS A 100 17.13 -8.28 24.76
C HIS A 100 16.07 -8.77 23.77
N GLY A 101 15.85 -10.09 23.68
CA GLY A 101 14.83 -10.67 22.82
C GLY A 101 13.41 -10.15 23.12
N LEU A 102 13.07 -9.94 24.39
CA LEU A 102 11.80 -9.32 24.77
C LEU A 102 11.69 -7.84 24.39
N CYS A 103 12.75 -7.04 24.56
CA CYS A 103 12.78 -5.67 24.06
C CYS A 103 12.50 -5.66 22.55
N GLN A 104 13.23 -6.48 21.80
CA GLN A 104 13.07 -6.57 20.35
C GLN A 104 11.69 -7.02 19.92
N GLY A 105 11.17 -8.07 20.56
CA GLY A 105 9.82 -8.55 20.32
C GLY A 105 8.76 -7.47 20.59
N SER A 106 8.91 -6.71 21.68
CA SER A 106 8.01 -5.60 22.02
C SER A 106 8.08 -4.44 21.01
N HIS A 107 9.27 -4.12 20.48
CA HIS A 107 9.42 -3.13 19.42
C HIS A 107 8.73 -3.54 18.13
N ILE A 108 8.98 -4.77 17.67
CA ILE A 108 8.34 -5.31 16.45
C ILE A 108 6.83 -5.26 16.62
N LEU A 109 6.33 -5.70 17.77
CA LEU A 109 4.92 -5.65 18.13
C LEU A 109 4.37 -4.23 18.03
N GLN A 110 5.04 -3.27 18.67
CA GLN A 110 4.65 -1.87 18.69
C GLN A 110 4.57 -1.27 17.28
N THR A 111 5.57 -1.54 16.42
CA THR A 111 5.58 -1.12 15.01
C THR A 111 4.40 -1.69 14.23
N LEU A 112 4.00 -2.93 14.52
CA LEU A 112 2.87 -3.58 13.85
C LEU A 112 1.52 -2.99 14.28
N PHE A 113 1.38 -2.56 15.53
CA PHE A 113 0.11 -2.04 16.07
C PHE A 113 -0.11 -0.55 15.83
N PHE A 114 0.96 0.23 15.80
CA PHE A 114 0.87 1.68 15.72
C PHE A 114 1.76 2.16 14.58
N PRO A 115 1.23 2.15 13.35
CA PRO A 115 1.97 2.63 12.19
C PRO A 115 2.24 4.14 12.26
N LEU A 116 1.47 4.90 13.06
CA LEU A 116 1.76 6.31 13.36
C LEU A 116 2.91 6.39 14.37
N GLY A 117 4.11 6.71 13.89
CA GLY A 117 5.32 6.75 14.70
C GLY A 117 5.22 7.69 15.90
N GLY A 118 4.48 8.79 15.77
CA GLY A 118 4.33 9.82 16.82
C GLY A 118 3.77 9.32 18.16
N MET A 119 2.86 8.34 18.13
CA MET A 119 2.23 7.82 19.36
C MET A 119 3.11 6.82 20.12
N THR A 120 4.12 6.27 19.44
CA THR A 120 4.97 5.19 19.91
C THR A 120 6.37 5.64 20.31
N ILE A 121 6.82 6.81 19.85
CA ILE A 121 8.17 7.35 20.14
C ILE A 121 8.55 7.20 21.61
N LEU A 122 7.69 7.66 22.54
CA LEU A 122 8.00 7.62 23.96
C LEU A 122 8.23 6.19 24.49
N GLN A 123 7.36 5.25 24.08
CA GLN A 123 7.50 3.84 24.44
C GLN A 123 8.73 3.21 23.79
N THR A 124 9.02 3.53 22.54
CA THR A 124 10.20 3.06 21.80
C THR A 124 11.50 3.53 22.46
N VAL A 125 11.57 4.81 22.83
CA VAL A 125 12.72 5.36 23.58
C VAL A 125 12.84 4.69 24.95
N SER A 126 11.72 4.37 25.60
CA SER A 126 11.73 3.70 26.90
C SER A 126 12.24 2.26 26.82
N TYR A 127 11.76 1.46 25.86
CA TYR A 127 12.29 0.11 25.62
C TYR A 127 13.78 0.12 25.29
N PHE A 128 14.21 1.12 24.52
CA PHE A 128 15.61 1.32 24.19
C PHE A 128 16.47 1.64 25.42
N ALA A 129 16.00 2.53 26.29
CA ALA A 129 16.68 2.86 27.53
C ALA A 129 16.86 1.62 28.42
N VAL A 130 15.83 0.77 28.51
CA VAL A 130 15.87 -0.49 29.26
C VAL A 130 16.85 -1.49 28.62
N ASP A 131 16.83 -1.67 27.31
CA ASP A 131 17.76 -2.57 26.61
C ASP A 131 19.21 -2.14 26.80
N THR A 132 19.48 -0.83 26.68
CA THR A 132 20.82 -0.26 26.86
C THR A 132 21.28 -0.39 28.31
N TRP A 133 20.38 -0.16 29.27
CA TRP A 133 20.68 -0.39 30.69
C TRP A 133 21.03 -1.85 30.94
N VAL A 134 20.20 -2.81 30.50
CA VAL A 134 20.45 -4.25 30.68
C VAL A 134 21.80 -4.67 30.13
N LYS A 135 22.14 -4.23 28.91
CA LYS A 135 23.46 -4.51 28.32
C LYS A 135 24.57 -3.84 29.11
N GLY A 136 24.37 -2.59 29.57
CA GLY A 136 25.33 -1.85 30.38
C GLY A 136 25.64 -2.50 31.73
N GLN A 137 24.66 -3.17 32.37
CA GLN A 137 24.90 -3.91 33.61
C GLN A 137 25.91 -5.06 33.43
N VAL A 138 25.92 -5.69 32.25
CA VAL A 138 26.73 -6.89 32.01
C VAL A 138 28.06 -6.59 31.33
N PHE A 139 28.06 -5.67 30.37
CA PHE A 139 29.25 -5.34 29.58
C PHE A 139 30.01 -4.11 30.10
N GLY A 140 29.46 -3.41 31.09
CA GLY A 140 30.02 -2.18 31.64
C GLY A 140 29.97 -1.00 30.64
N PRO A 141 30.62 0.13 30.97
CA PRO A 141 30.70 1.29 30.10
C PRO A 141 31.59 0.98 28.89
N ASN A 142 30.97 0.62 27.77
CA ASN A 142 31.67 0.33 26.52
C ASN A 142 31.19 1.27 25.40
N PRO A 143 32.09 2.04 24.75
CA PRO A 143 31.70 2.95 23.67
C PRO A 143 31.06 2.24 22.47
N TRP A 144 31.46 1.00 22.17
CA TRP A 144 30.85 0.19 21.12
C TRP A 144 29.39 -0.18 21.44
N LEU A 145 29.09 -0.39 22.71
CA LEU A 145 27.73 -0.66 23.17
C LEU A 145 26.85 0.57 22.98
N ILE A 146 27.35 1.76 23.35
CA ILE A 146 26.65 3.03 23.12
C ILE A 146 26.41 3.27 21.63
N MET A 147 27.43 3.07 20.79
CA MET A 147 27.29 3.23 19.35
C MET A 147 26.29 2.25 18.74
N SER A 148 26.35 0.96 19.14
CA SER A 148 25.38 -0.05 18.69
C SER A 148 23.95 0.30 19.10
N ALA A 149 23.79 0.85 20.30
CA ALA A 149 22.51 1.27 20.83
C ALA A 149 21.97 2.47 20.04
N CYS A 150 22.79 3.49 19.77
CA CYS A 150 22.41 4.63 18.92
C CYS A 150 22.01 4.20 17.51
N ALA A 151 22.78 3.31 16.87
CA ALA A 151 22.46 2.78 15.55
C ALA A 151 21.13 2.00 15.54
N GLN A 152 20.93 1.16 16.55
CA GLN A 152 19.70 0.38 16.72
C GLN A 152 18.47 1.26 16.97
N SER A 153 18.60 2.32 17.78
CA SER A 153 17.56 3.34 17.98
C SER A 153 17.18 4.03 16.68
N PHE A 154 18.18 4.43 15.89
CA PHE A 154 17.94 5.08 14.62
C PHE A 154 17.17 4.16 13.66
N ALA A 155 17.57 2.88 13.57
CA ALA A 155 16.87 1.90 12.76
C ALA A 155 15.41 1.70 13.20
N TYR A 156 15.14 1.57 14.50
CA TYR A 156 13.77 1.38 15.00
C TYR A 156 12.87 2.61 14.89
N LEU A 157 13.43 3.81 14.81
CA LEU A 157 12.66 5.02 14.51
C LEU A 157 12.47 5.20 13.01
N ALA A 158 13.48 4.90 12.19
CA ALA A 158 13.43 5.09 10.74
C ALA A 158 12.48 4.11 10.05
N ILE A 159 12.48 2.82 10.43
CA ILE A 159 11.66 1.79 9.77
C ILE A 159 10.16 2.09 9.84
N PRO A 160 9.55 2.38 11.01
CA PRO A 160 8.13 2.72 11.10
C PRO A 160 7.79 4.01 10.35
N LEU A 161 8.65 5.03 10.42
CA LEU A 161 8.44 6.30 9.72
C LEU A 161 8.46 6.12 8.20
N PHE A 162 9.42 5.34 7.70
CA PHE A 162 9.50 5.01 6.28
C PHE A 162 8.29 4.18 5.83
N PHE A 163 7.88 3.20 6.63
CA PHE A 163 6.70 2.40 6.36
C PHE A 163 5.43 3.26 6.35
N GLU A 164 5.29 4.18 7.31
CA GLU A 164 4.18 5.14 7.37
C GLU A 164 4.14 6.02 6.13
N PHE A 165 5.28 6.60 5.74
CA PHE A 165 5.41 7.42 4.54
C PHE A 165 5.04 6.63 3.28
N ALA A 166 5.60 5.42 3.11
CA ALA A 166 5.32 4.57 1.96
C ALA A 166 3.84 4.17 1.87
N VAL A 167 3.20 3.87 3.01
CA VAL A 167 1.76 3.55 3.04
C VAL A 167 0.92 4.77 2.70
N ARG A 168 1.27 5.97 3.22
CA ARG A 168 0.54 7.21 2.92
C ARG A 168 0.63 7.58 1.44
N GLU A 169 1.82 7.55 0.87
CA GLU A 169 2.04 7.78 -0.57
C GLU A 169 1.30 6.75 -1.42
N TRP A 170 1.36 5.47 -1.03
CA TRP A 170 0.63 4.42 -1.74
C TRP A 170 -0.89 4.62 -1.67
N ILE A 171 -1.44 5.01 -0.52
CA ILE A 171 -2.87 5.33 -0.37
C ILE A 171 -3.23 6.52 -1.25
N ALA A 172 -2.44 7.59 -1.22
CA ALA A 172 -2.66 8.78 -2.04
C ALA A 172 -2.66 8.45 -3.53
N ALA A 173 -1.66 7.69 -4.00
CA ALA A 173 -1.59 7.21 -5.38
C ALA A 173 -2.77 6.30 -5.73
N SER A 174 -3.19 5.43 -4.81
CA SER A 174 -4.35 4.55 -5.02
C SER A 174 -5.65 5.34 -5.17
N PHE A 175 -5.86 6.40 -4.38
CA PHE A 175 -7.04 7.26 -4.52
C PHE A 175 -7.00 8.04 -5.83
N GLN A 176 -5.86 8.63 -6.20
CA GLN A 176 -5.71 9.32 -7.48
C GLN A 176 -6.00 8.41 -8.68
N SER A 177 -5.56 7.15 -8.63
CA SER A 177 -5.85 6.17 -9.68
C SER A 177 -7.33 5.79 -9.74
N GLN A 178 -7.99 5.55 -8.60
CA GLN A 178 -9.41 5.23 -8.55
C GLN A 178 -10.30 6.39 -9.00
N ASP A 179 -9.96 7.61 -8.61
CA ASP A 179 -10.68 8.81 -9.03
C ASP A 179 -10.59 8.97 -10.55
N SER A 180 -9.39 8.79 -11.12
CA SER A 180 -9.17 8.81 -12.57
C SER A 180 -9.98 7.73 -13.30
N ASP A 181 -9.97 6.50 -12.80
CA ASP A 181 -10.76 5.40 -13.38
C ASP A 181 -12.28 5.66 -13.30
N SER A 182 -12.75 6.23 -12.20
CA SER A 182 -14.16 6.57 -12.01
C SER A 182 -14.61 7.72 -12.92
N LEU A 183 -13.74 8.72 -13.12
CA LEU A 183 -13.98 9.83 -14.04
C LEU A 183 -14.01 9.35 -15.49
N ILE A 184 -13.09 8.47 -15.89
CA ILE A 184 -13.08 7.87 -17.23
C ILE A 184 -14.33 7.01 -17.45
N ALA A 185 -14.73 6.20 -16.45
CA ALA A 185 -15.94 5.41 -16.54
C ALA A 185 -17.22 6.27 -16.61
N GLY A 186 -17.26 7.38 -15.86
CA GLY A 186 -18.32 8.38 -15.91
C GLY A 186 -18.41 9.07 -17.27
N PHE A 187 -17.26 9.48 -17.83
CA PHE A 187 -17.16 10.07 -19.16
C PHE A 187 -17.62 9.10 -20.25
N ARG A 188 -17.18 7.83 -20.22
CA ARG A 188 -17.66 6.80 -21.16
C ARG A 188 -19.16 6.56 -21.04
N ARG A 189 -19.71 6.57 -19.82
CA ARG A 189 -21.16 6.41 -19.61
C ARG A 189 -21.94 7.62 -20.14
N MET A 190 -21.41 8.83 -19.98
CA MET A 190 -21.98 10.04 -20.56
C MET A 190 -21.92 10.01 -22.09
N LEU A 191 -20.78 9.62 -22.68
CA LEU A 191 -20.64 9.46 -24.13
C LEU A 191 -21.60 8.40 -24.69
N LYS A 192 -21.82 7.28 -23.99
CA LYS A 192 -22.85 6.30 -24.38
C LYS A 192 -24.28 6.84 -24.38
N GLY A 193 -24.56 7.90 -23.63
CA GLY A 193 -25.86 8.56 -23.63
C GLY A 193 -26.02 9.62 -24.73
N ILE A 194 -24.92 10.11 -25.29
CA ILE A 194 -24.90 11.22 -26.26
C ILE A 194 -24.54 10.75 -27.68
N CYS A 195 -23.71 9.71 -27.79
CA CYS A 195 -23.22 9.16 -29.04
C CYS A 195 -23.90 7.82 -29.35
N ASP A 196 -24.19 7.58 -30.63
CA ASP A 196 -24.74 6.30 -31.13
C ASP A 196 -23.74 5.12 -31.02
N GLY A 197 -22.49 5.40 -30.65
CA GLY A 197 -21.44 4.41 -30.43
C GLY A 197 -20.14 5.01 -29.94
N GLU A 198 -19.28 4.17 -29.35
CA GLU A 198 -17.89 4.49 -29.03
C GLU A 198 -16.96 3.59 -29.85
N LEU A 199 -15.83 4.13 -30.30
CA LEU A 199 -14.79 3.40 -31.02
C LEU A 199 -13.44 3.71 -30.37
N LEU A 200 -12.69 2.67 -29.99
CA LEU A 200 -11.35 2.83 -29.45
C LEU A 200 -10.34 2.66 -30.58
N LEU A 201 -9.41 3.61 -30.71
CA LEU A 201 -8.32 3.57 -31.69
C LEU A 201 -6.97 3.41 -30.98
N ASP A 202 -6.04 2.65 -31.56
CA ASP A 202 -4.65 2.60 -31.11
C ASP A 202 -3.82 3.80 -31.62
N GLY A 203 -2.55 3.85 -31.26
CA GLY A 203 -1.62 4.91 -31.70
C GLY A 203 -1.36 4.95 -33.22
N ASN A 204 -1.77 3.92 -33.95
CA ASN A 204 -1.72 3.86 -35.42
C ASN A 204 -3.12 4.05 -36.05
N PHE A 205 -4.10 4.52 -35.26
CA PHE A 205 -5.49 4.70 -35.66
C PHE A 205 -6.20 3.42 -36.13
N GLN A 206 -5.77 2.26 -35.63
CA GLN A 206 -6.45 0.98 -35.85
C GLN A 206 -7.51 0.75 -34.77
N ILE A 207 -8.61 0.11 -35.17
CA ILE A 207 -9.73 -0.17 -34.30
C ILE A 207 -9.34 -1.26 -33.29
N CYS A 208 -9.36 -0.90 -32.01
CA CYS A 208 -9.07 -1.80 -30.91
C CYS A 208 -10.33 -2.50 -30.42
N GLY A 209 -10.35 -3.83 -30.53
CA GLY A 209 -11.44 -4.67 -30.04
C GLY A 209 -12.66 -4.71 -30.97
N THR A 210 -13.74 -5.33 -30.49
CA THR A 210 -14.96 -5.45 -31.28
C THR A 210 -15.70 -4.11 -31.35
N ALA A 211 -16.11 -3.73 -32.57
CA ALA A 211 -16.82 -2.47 -32.84
C ALA A 211 -18.28 -2.73 -33.29
N PRO A 212 -19.15 -3.25 -32.39
CA PRO A 212 -20.53 -3.58 -32.75
C PRO A 212 -21.38 -2.35 -33.11
N CYS A 213 -21.00 -1.16 -32.63
CA CYS A 213 -21.62 0.09 -33.06
C CYS A 213 -21.37 0.36 -34.54
N LEU A 214 -20.13 0.16 -35.01
CA LEU A 214 -19.73 0.38 -36.39
C LEU A 214 -20.38 -0.63 -37.33
N GLN A 215 -20.52 -1.88 -36.88
CA GLN A 215 -21.29 -2.92 -37.59
C GLN A 215 -22.75 -2.50 -37.81
N ARG A 216 -23.42 -1.99 -36.78
CA ARG A 216 -24.81 -1.50 -36.91
C ARG A 216 -24.89 -0.26 -37.80
N LEU A 217 -23.99 0.70 -37.60
CA LEU A 217 -24.00 1.99 -38.29
C LEU A 217 -23.65 1.85 -39.78
N LEU A 218 -22.77 0.91 -40.13
CA LEU A 218 -22.44 0.55 -41.51
C LEU A 218 -23.30 -0.57 -42.09
N SER A 219 -24.28 -1.08 -41.33
CA SER A 219 -25.13 -2.22 -41.70
C SER A 219 -24.31 -3.42 -42.22
N SER A 220 -23.18 -3.69 -41.58
CA SER A 220 -22.18 -4.69 -41.94
C SER A 220 -22.11 -5.78 -40.88
N SER A 221 -21.91 -7.03 -41.31
CA SER A 221 -21.61 -8.16 -40.41
C SER A 221 -20.11 -8.41 -40.22
N GLU A 222 -19.25 -7.63 -40.87
CA GLU A 222 -17.80 -7.77 -40.76
C GLU A 222 -17.29 -7.33 -39.38
N ASP A 223 -16.31 -8.06 -38.83
CA ASP A 223 -15.55 -7.56 -37.69
C ASP A 223 -14.53 -6.53 -38.17
N PHE A 224 -14.53 -5.37 -37.53
CA PHE A 224 -13.64 -4.25 -37.86
C PHE A 224 -12.43 -4.17 -36.92
N ALA A 225 -12.29 -5.11 -35.99
CA ALA A 225 -11.12 -5.21 -35.11
C ALA A 225 -9.81 -5.28 -35.93
N GLY A 226 -8.85 -4.40 -35.63
CA GLY A 226 -7.55 -4.32 -36.30
C GLY A 226 -7.56 -3.63 -37.66
N ARG A 227 -8.71 -3.18 -38.19
CA ARG A 227 -8.73 -2.33 -39.39
C ARG A 227 -8.31 -0.90 -39.06
N SER A 228 -7.63 -0.27 -40.01
CA SER A 228 -7.31 1.15 -39.99
C SER A 228 -8.58 1.99 -40.15
N PHE A 229 -8.83 2.91 -39.22
CA PHE A 229 -10.00 3.80 -39.28
C PHE A 229 -9.99 4.75 -40.50
N PRO A 230 -8.84 5.36 -40.89
CA PRO A 230 -8.74 6.16 -42.12
C PRO A 230 -9.18 5.45 -43.41
N ASP A 231 -9.10 4.12 -43.45
CA ASP A 231 -9.51 3.33 -44.63
C ASP A 231 -11.03 3.23 -44.77
N LEU A 232 -11.77 3.50 -43.70
CA LEU A 232 -13.23 3.53 -43.67
C LEU A 232 -13.81 4.89 -44.10
N LEU A 233 -12.96 5.90 -44.33
CA LEU A 233 -13.39 7.23 -44.80
C LEU A 233 -13.63 7.21 -46.31
N VAL A 234 -14.66 7.94 -46.76
CA VAL A 234 -15.12 7.90 -48.17
C VAL A 234 -14.08 8.46 -49.15
N ASP A 235 -13.41 9.56 -48.78
CA ASP A 235 -12.56 10.34 -49.67
C ASP A 235 -11.21 10.73 -49.02
N ASP A 236 -10.20 11.01 -49.85
CA ASP A 236 -8.89 11.49 -49.39
C ASP A 236 -8.96 12.86 -48.70
N ASP A 237 -9.96 13.68 -49.04
CA ASP A 237 -10.26 14.94 -48.36
C ASP A 237 -10.74 14.72 -46.92
N ALA A 238 -11.51 13.66 -46.67
CA ALA A 238 -11.97 13.28 -45.34
C ALA A 238 -10.82 12.78 -44.46
N ARG A 239 -9.85 12.07 -45.06
CA ARG A 239 -8.60 11.67 -44.39
C ARG A 239 -7.75 12.87 -44.04
N LYS A 240 -7.65 13.85 -44.95
CA LYS A 240 -6.91 15.10 -44.70
C LYS A 240 -7.53 15.91 -43.57
N LEU A 241 -8.86 16.02 -43.53
CA LEU A 241 -9.59 16.66 -42.43
C LEU A 241 -9.36 15.97 -41.09
N LEU A 242 -9.34 14.63 -41.06
CA LEU A 242 -9.03 13.87 -39.85
C LEU A 242 -7.59 14.13 -39.38
N ASN A 243 -6.62 14.12 -40.29
CA ASN A 243 -5.22 14.39 -39.96
C ASN A 243 -5.00 15.83 -39.48
N ASP A 244 -5.63 16.83 -40.11
CA ASP A 244 -5.57 18.23 -39.69
C ASP A 244 -6.22 18.44 -38.31
N PHE A 245 -7.25 17.66 -38.00
CA PHE A 245 -7.90 17.66 -36.68
C PHE A 245 -7.01 17.05 -35.59
N LEU A 246 -6.23 16.02 -35.92
CA LEU A 246 -5.36 15.29 -34.99
C LEU A 246 -3.97 15.92 -34.82
N ALA A 247 -3.47 16.66 -35.82
CA ALA A 247 -2.14 17.28 -35.80
C ALA A 247 -1.87 18.17 -34.57
N PRO A 248 -2.83 18.97 -34.06
CA PRO A 248 -2.63 19.74 -32.83
C PRO A 248 -2.49 18.88 -31.56
N ALA A 249 -3.09 17.69 -31.54
CA ALA A 249 -3.01 16.77 -30.40
C ALA A 249 -1.72 15.94 -30.41
N ALA A 250 -1.24 15.56 -31.60
CA ALA A 250 0.05 14.89 -31.78
C ALA A 250 1.23 15.83 -31.48
N ALA A 251 1.13 17.11 -31.81
CA ALA A 251 2.16 18.11 -31.49
C ALA A 251 2.37 18.33 -29.97
N THR A 252 1.40 17.93 -29.14
CA THR A 252 1.50 18.03 -27.68
C THR A 252 2.02 16.77 -26.98
N SER A 253 2.01 15.60 -27.63
CA SER A 253 2.48 14.35 -27.02
C SER A 253 4.01 14.21 -27.00
N ASP A 254 4.71 14.83 -27.95
CA ASP A 254 6.17 14.71 -28.08
C ASP A 254 6.95 15.69 -27.19
N ALA A 255 6.25 16.59 -26.48
CA ALA A 255 6.87 17.66 -25.68
C ALA A 255 6.84 17.42 -24.16
N ASP A 256 6.28 16.30 -23.67
CA ASP A 256 5.95 16.13 -22.24
C ASP A 256 6.62 14.93 -21.55
N GLU A 257 7.79 14.47 -22.02
CA GLU A 257 8.64 13.53 -21.24
C GLU A 257 9.66 14.24 -20.31
N GLY A 258 9.59 15.56 -20.14
CA GLY A 258 10.45 16.19 -19.13
C GLY A 258 10.41 17.71 -19.11
N ALA A 259 9.36 18.29 -18.55
CA ALA A 259 9.45 19.52 -17.75
C ALA A 259 8.08 19.87 -17.16
N GLU A 260 8.01 19.92 -15.84
CA GLU A 260 7.04 20.77 -15.16
C GLU A 260 7.16 22.20 -15.75
N GLY A 261 6.12 22.66 -16.46
CA GLY A 261 6.04 24.04 -16.94
C GLY A 261 5.91 24.23 -18.44
N GLY A 262 5.01 23.51 -19.12
CA GLY A 262 4.62 23.80 -20.51
C GLY A 262 3.24 24.45 -20.58
N LYS A 263 3.15 25.66 -21.15
CA LYS A 263 1.89 26.39 -21.42
C LYS A 263 0.87 25.48 -22.12
N ARG A 264 -0.17 25.06 -21.39
CA ARG A 264 -1.45 24.68 -22.00
C ARG A 264 -1.90 25.86 -22.86
N LEU A 265 -2.07 25.64 -24.17
CA LEU A 265 -2.83 26.55 -25.03
C LEU A 265 -4.18 26.84 -24.35
N PRO A 266 -4.72 28.07 -24.46
CA PRO A 266 -5.85 28.50 -23.66
C PRO A 266 -7.09 27.67 -24.05
N SER A 267 -7.31 26.57 -23.35
CA SER A 267 -8.66 26.05 -23.18
C SER A 267 -9.35 27.09 -22.30
N GLY A 268 -10.10 28.00 -22.93
CA GLY A 268 -11.04 28.81 -22.19
C GLY A 268 -11.86 27.89 -21.29
N GLU A 269 -11.94 28.21 -20.00
CA GLU A 269 -12.80 27.52 -19.05
C GLU A 269 -14.20 27.37 -19.68
N GLY A 270 -14.59 26.14 -19.99
CA GLY A 270 -15.89 25.84 -20.63
C GLY A 270 -15.88 25.55 -22.13
N ALA A 271 -14.73 25.46 -22.81
CA ALA A 271 -14.70 25.08 -24.22
C ALA A 271 -15.15 23.62 -24.43
N ALA A 272 -16.24 23.44 -25.16
CA ALA A 272 -16.78 22.14 -25.56
C ALA A 272 -15.73 21.29 -26.30
N PRO A 273 -15.79 19.94 -26.19
CA PRO A 273 -14.89 19.06 -26.94
C PRO A 273 -14.96 19.36 -28.44
N ARG A 274 -13.81 19.39 -29.12
CA ARG A 274 -13.76 19.63 -30.57
C ARG A 274 -14.44 18.44 -31.26
N CYS A 275 -15.42 18.70 -32.11
CA CYS A 275 -16.13 17.67 -32.87
C CYS A 275 -15.69 17.74 -34.33
N LEU A 276 -15.51 16.58 -34.96
CA LEU A 276 -15.26 16.45 -36.39
C LEU A 276 -16.35 15.56 -37.00
N ARG A 277 -17.00 16.05 -38.06
CA ARG A 277 -17.95 15.24 -38.84
C ARG A 277 -17.21 14.67 -40.04
N VAL A 278 -17.24 13.34 -40.19
CA VAL A 278 -16.55 12.65 -41.29
C VAL A 278 -17.48 11.64 -41.93
N PRO A 279 -17.63 11.64 -43.27
CA PRO A 279 -18.43 10.63 -43.95
C PRO A 279 -17.73 9.26 -43.91
N LEU A 280 -18.48 8.21 -43.60
CA LEU A 280 -17.99 6.84 -43.56
C LEU A 280 -18.46 6.04 -44.77
N ARG A 281 -17.62 5.11 -45.24
CA ARG A 281 -17.93 4.21 -46.34
C ARG A 281 -18.27 2.82 -45.81
N ALA A 282 -19.44 2.31 -46.16
CA ALA A 282 -19.79 0.93 -45.87
C ALA A 282 -18.99 -0.03 -46.77
N PRO A 283 -18.76 -1.29 -46.34
CA PRO A 283 -18.11 -2.32 -47.16
C PRO A 283 -18.82 -2.57 -48.50
N SER A 284 -20.13 -2.27 -48.57
CA SER A 284 -20.95 -2.33 -49.79
C SER A 284 -20.69 -1.18 -50.78
N GLY A 285 -19.83 -0.22 -50.45
CA GLY A 285 -19.48 0.93 -51.29
C GLY A 285 -20.41 2.13 -51.15
N GLN A 286 -21.49 2.02 -50.38
CA GLN A 286 -22.39 3.15 -50.06
C GLN A 286 -21.74 4.11 -49.06
N ALA A 287 -21.84 5.41 -49.35
CA ALA A 287 -21.46 6.47 -48.41
C ALA A 287 -22.59 6.71 -47.42
N ILE A 288 -22.28 6.69 -46.12
CA ILE A 288 -23.21 6.98 -45.04
C ILE A 288 -22.74 8.27 -44.38
N SER A 289 -23.54 9.34 -44.52
CA SER A 289 -23.32 10.58 -43.76
C SER A 289 -24.10 10.50 -42.45
N VAL A 290 -23.39 10.44 -41.33
CA VAL A 290 -23.95 10.62 -39.99
C VAL A 290 -23.72 12.05 -39.54
#